data_AF-A0A7S2LQ33-F1
#
_entry.id   AF-A0A7S2LQ33-F1
#
_cell.length_a   1.000
_cell.length_b   1.000
_cell.length_c   1.000
_cell.angle_alpha   90.00
_cell.angle_beta   90.00
_cell.angle_gamma   90.00
#
_symmetry.space_group_name_H-M   'P 1'
#
loop_
_entity.id
_entity.type
_entity.pdbx_description
1 polymer ?
#
loop_
_entity_poly.entity_id
_entity_poly.type
_entity_poly.pdbx_seq_one_letter_code
_entity_poly.pdbx_strand_id
1 'polypeptide(L)'
;AADQIALRTICRIACITEAPKLISVTQAHIDGCTYIGPGGLRFVEKLVELGGKVSVPTTLNSVSADRRRWAALGVSPELARPANRVGDAYLKLGCTESFTCAPYLLPSRPGLGEDIVWGESNAVVYSNSVLGARTDKVADYADICSALVGKVPYYGVHIEQNRLPGIVIDVRRVVEDHIVPLMNHYHATTTTTTVFVQNDVDAFFPTLGYLAGSLSDGFIPIIIGMESLKDVISRDDLKAFCAAFGTTGTAPLAH
;
A
#
# COMPACT_ATOMS: atom_id res chain seq x y z
N ALA A 1 -22.91 -7.37 16.49
CA ALA A 1 -22.84 -5.96 16.95
C ALA A 1 -21.67 -5.21 16.29
N ALA A 2 -20.48 -5.83 16.19
CA ALA A 2 -19.35 -5.27 15.46
C ALA A 2 -19.72 -4.87 14.01
N ASP A 3 -20.40 -5.75 13.27
CA ASP A 3 -20.78 -5.50 11.86
C ASP A 3 -21.69 -4.27 11.69
N GLN A 4 -22.55 -3.98 12.69
CA GLN A 4 -23.39 -2.78 12.66
C GLN A 4 -22.57 -1.50 12.85
N ILE A 5 -21.54 -1.55 13.70
CA ILE A 5 -20.61 -0.42 13.88
C ILE A 5 -19.81 -0.24 12.60
N ALA A 6 -19.25 -1.33 12.06
CA ALA A 6 -18.48 -1.33 10.83
C ALA A 6 -19.30 -0.78 9.66
N LEU A 7 -20.50 -1.32 9.42
CA LEU A 7 -21.39 -0.85 8.35
C LEU A 7 -21.77 0.61 8.53
N ARG A 8 -22.06 1.06 9.75
CA ARG A 8 -22.35 2.48 10.02
C ARG A 8 -21.16 3.37 9.69
N THR A 9 -19.93 2.94 10.03
CA THR A 9 -18.70 3.66 9.66
C THR A 9 -18.57 3.74 8.14
N ILE A 10 -18.72 2.62 7.43
CA ILE A 10 -18.63 2.60 5.96
C ILE A 10 -19.71 3.46 5.30
N CYS A 11 -20.96 3.43 5.78
CA CYS A 11 -22.02 4.30 5.28
C CYS A 11 -21.71 5.79 5.53
N ARG A 12 -21.08 6.14 6.65
CA ARG A 12 -20.67 7.54 6.90
C ARG A 12 -19.56 7.97 5.96
N ILE A 13 -18.57 7.12 5.71
CA ILE A 13 -17.52 7.38 4.73
C ILE A 13 -18.15 7.55 3.35
N ALA A 14 -19.09 6.68 2.96
CA ALA A 14 -19.82 6.79 1.70
C ALA A 14 -20.55 8.14 1.56
N CYS A 15 -21.17 8.65 2.64
CA CYS A 15 -21.77 9.99 2.61
C CYS A 15 -20.73 11.10 2.44
N ILE A 16 -19.57 10.99 3.09
CA ILE A 16 -18.49 12.01 2.99
C ILE A 16 -17.87 12.01 1.59
N THR A 17 -17.70 10.84 0.97
CA THR A 17 -17.11 10.69 -0.35
C THR A 17 -18.14 10.77 -1.48
N GLU A 18 -19.39 11.11 -1.17
CA GLU A 18 -20.51 11.19 -2.11
C GLU A 18 -20.69 9.91 -2.95
N ALA A 19 -20.32 8.76 -2.38
CA ALA A 19 -20.39 7.47 -3.05
C ALA A 19 -21.87 7.05 -3.22
N PRO A 20 -22.35 6.81 -4.45
CA PRO A 20 -23.77 6.52 -4.70
C PRO A 20 -24.20 5.12 -4.24
N LYS A 21 -23.23 4.23 -3.97
CA LYS A 21 -23.46 2.85 -3.57
C LYS A 21 -22.23 2.29 -2.84
N LEU A 22 -22.43 1.17 -2.15
CA LEU A 22 -21.34 0.32 -1.69
C LEU A 22 -21.13 -0.81 -2.70
N ILE A 23 -19.87 -1.16 -2.98
CA ILE A 23 -19.49 -2.31 -3.80
C ILE A 23 -18.88 -3.40 -2.92
N SER A 24 -18.96 -4.65 -3.37
CA SER A 24 -18.29 -5.76 -2.71
C SER A 24 -16.81 -5.76 -3.06
N VAL A 25 -15.98 -6.23 -2.13
CA VAL A 25 -14.53 -6.40 -2.32
C VAL A 25 -14.16 -7.88 -2.22
N THR A 26 -13.05 -8.27 -2.86
CA THR A 26 -12.59 -9.68 -2.87
C THR A 26 -11.69 -10.01 -1.68
N GLN A 27 -10.92 -9.04 -1.19
CA GLN A 27 -9.98 -9.22 -0.08
C GLN A 27 -9.60 -7.90 0.60
N ALA A 28 -8.95 -8.00 1.76
CA ALA A 28 -8.44 -6.87 2.52
C ALA A 28 -6.99 -7.07 3.03
N HIS A 29 -6.30 -5.96 3.23
CA HIS A 29 -5.01 -5.88 3.92
C HIS A 29 -5.05 -4.71 4.91
N ILE A 30 -5.03 -5.03 6.20
CA ILE A 30 -5.24 -4.05 7.28
C ILE A 30 -3.95 -3.28 7.55
N ASP A 31 -4.01 -1.98 7.35
CA ASP A 31 -2.92 -1.03 7.60
C ASP A 31 -2.84 -0.61 9.07
N GLY A 32 -3.99 -0.53 9.75
CA GLY A 32 -4.13 -0.12 11.15
C GLY A 32 -3.54 -1.06 12.21
N CYS A 33 -2.48 -1.80 11.86
CA CYS A 33 -1.67 -2.68 12.70
C CYS A 33 -0.63 -1.92 13.54
N THR A 34 -0.37 -0.65 13.23
CA THR A 34 0.51 0.23 14.01
C THR A 34 -0.11 0.61 15.35
N TYR A 35 0.63 0.44 16.44
CA TYR A 35 0.22 0.92 17.76
C TYR A 35 0.49 2.41 17.93
N ILE A 36 -0.57 3.19 17.75
CA ILE A 36 -0.56 4.65 17.92
C ILE A 36 -1.08 5.11 19.30
N GLY A 37 -1.23 4.18 20.25
CA GLY A 37 -1.68 4.46 21.61
C GLY A 37 -2.92 3.66 22.04
N PRO A 38 -3.38 3.86 23.29
CA PRO A 38 -4.41 3.03 23.90
C PRO A 38 -5.77 3.15 23.20
N GLY A 39 -6.08 4.29 22.56
CA GLY A 39 -7.33 4.47 21.81
C GLY A 39 -7.48 3.50 20.64
N GLY A 40 -6.46 3.39 19.80
CA GLY A 40 -6.44 2.46 18.66
C GLY A 40 -6.51 1.00 19.10
N LEU A 41 -5.79 0.65 20.17
CA LEU A 41 -5.89 -0.69 20.76
C LEU A 41 -7.31 -0.98 21.29
N ARG A 42 -7.92 -0.05 22.02
CA ARG A 42 -9.29 -0.21 22.53
C ARG A 42 -10.31 -0.34 21.40
N PHE A 43 -10.11 0.32 20.27
CA PHE A 43 -10.99 0.21 19.11
C PHE A 43 -11.04 -1.25 18.60
N VAL A 44 -9.90 -1.85 18.28
CA VAL A 44 -9.87 -3.21 17.75
C VAL A 44 -10.30 -4.25 18.79
N GLU A 45 -9.91 -4.08 20.06
CA GLU A 45 -10.38 -4.94 21.15
C GLU A 45 -11.90 -4.86 21.32
N LYS A 46 -12.49 -3.67 21.14
CA LYS A 46 -13.94 -3.52 21.23
C LYS A 46 -14.66 -4.27 20.11
N LEU A 47 -14.12 -4.29 18.90
CA LEU A 47 -14.67 -5.10 17.80
C LEU A 47 -14.64 -6.59 18.14
N VAL A 48 -13.57 -7.07 18.79
CA VAL A 48 -13.47 -8.46 19.29
C VAL A 48 -14.51 -8.73 20.38
N GLU A 49 -14.63 -7.87 21.39
CA GLU A 49 -15.64 -7.98 22.45
C GLU A 49 -17.07 -8.07 21.89
N LEU A 50 -17.33 -7.41 20.76
CA LEU A 50 -18.63 -7.38 20.08
C LEU A 50 -18.84 -8.52 19.07
N GLY A 51 -17.93 -9.50 19.07
CA GLY A 51 -18.02 -10.73 18.26
C GLY A 51 -17.68 -10.55 16.79
N GLY A 52 -16.91 -9.53 16.41
CA GLY A 52 -16.57 -9.27 15.02
C GLY A 52 -15.79 -10.41 14.35
N LYS A 53 -16.09 -10.65 13.07
CA LYS A 53 -15.38 -11.57 12.18
C LYS A 53 -15.28 -10.97 10.79
N VAL A 54 -14.09 -10.98 10.20
CA VAL A 54 -13.91 -10.54 8.81
C VAL A 54 -14.71 -11.44 7.88
N SER A 55 -15.36 -10.84 6.87
CA SER A 55 -16.20 -11.56 5.90
C SER A 55 -15.48 -11.83 4.58
N VAL A 56 -14.28 -11.27 4.38
CA VAL A 56 -13.40 -11.51 3.24
C VAL A 56 -12.00 -11.94 3.71
N PRO A 57 -11.23 -12.67 2.88
CA PRO A 57 -9.82 -12.96 3.16
C PRO A 57 -9.08 -11.67 3.53
N THR A 58 -8.49 -11.66 4.72
CA THR A 58 -7.90 -10.45 5.30
C THR A 58 -6.51 -10.74 5.82
N THR A 59 -5.52 -9.99 5.35
CA THR A 59 -4.11 -10.07 5.79
C THR A 59 -3.74 -8.83 6.62
N LEU A 60 -2.59 -8.88 7.29
CA LEU A 60 -2.16 -7.86 8.25
C LEU A 60 -0.83 -7.20 7.82
N ASN A 61 -0.78 -5.88 7.93
CA ASN A 61 0.45 -5.11 7.82
C ASN A 61 1.37 -5.39 9.03
N SER A 62 2.63 -4.98 8.92
CA SER A 62 3.61 -4.97 9.99
C SER A 62 3.10 -4.31 11.27
N VAL A 63 3.58 -4.81 12.41
CA VAL A 63 3.25 -4.28 13.74
C VAL A 63 4.42 -3.46 14.30
N SER A 64 4.14 -2.57 15.25
CA SER A 64 5.14 -1.66 15.81
C SER A 64 6.26 -2.31 16.65
N ALA A 65 6.15 -3.61 16.94
CA ALA A 65 7.19 -4.36 17.63
C ALA A 65 7.22 -5.80 17.13
N ASP A 66 8.42 -6.34 16.91
CA ASP A 66 8.59 -7.74 16.52
C ASP A 66 7.87 -8.66 17.52
N ARG A 67 7.02 -9.56 17.03
CA ARG A 67 6.14 -10.38 17.88
C ARG A 67 6.87 -11.39 18.76
N ARG A 68 8.14 -11.70 18.46
CA ARG A 68 8.92 -12.77 19.10
C ARG A 68 10.20 -12.26 19.76
N ARG A 69 10.85 -11.25 19.18
CA ARG A 69 12.20 -10.79 19.51
C ARG A 69 12.27 -9.33 19.94
N TRP A 70 11.15 -8.65 20.16
CA TRP A 70 11.12 -7.24 20.57
C TRP A 70 12.09 -6.92 21.72
N ALA A 71 12.21 -7.81 22.72
CA ALA A 71 13.11 -7.61 23.86
C ALA A 71 14.59 -7.64 23.45
N ALA A 72 14.98 -8.56 22.56
CA ALA A 72 16.34 -8.66 22.04
C ALA A 72 16.68 -7.49 21.10
N LEU A 73 15.68 -6.88 20.48
CA LEU A 73 15.80 -5.68 19.65
C LEU A 73 15.80 -4.38 20.48
N GLY A 74 15.78 -4.47 21.81
CA GLY A 74 15.82 -3.31 22.70
C GLY A 74 14.51 -2.51 22.78
N VAL A 75 13.39 -3.07 22.31
CA VAL A 75 12.08 -2.41 22.41
C VAL A 75 11.57 -2.54 23.84
N SER A 76 11.10 -1.43 24.43
CA SER A 76 10.61 -1.43 25.81
C SER A 76 9.32 -2.27 25.95
N PRO A 77 9.10 -2.94 27.10
CA PRO A 77 7.87 -3.68 27.35
C PRO A 77 6.60 -2.83 27.26
N GLU A 78 6.69 -1.54 27.61
CA GLU A 78 5.58 -0.58 27.59
C GLU A 78 5.08 -0.30 26.17
N LEU A 79 5.97 -0.38 25.17
CA LEU A 79 5.61 -0.27 23.76
C LEU A 79 5.26 -1.64 23.15
N ALA A 80 6.09 -2.65 23.40
CA ALA A 80 5.97 -3.94 22.74
C ALA A 80 4.71 -4.72 23.14
N ARG A 81 4.32 -4.69 24.42
CA ARG A 81 3.13 -5.42 24.89
C ARG A 81 1.84 -4.92 24.25
N PRO A 82 1.51 -3.60 24.29
CA PRO A 82 0.30 -3.14 23.62
C PRO A 82 0.38 -3.23 22.10
N ALA A 83 1.56 -3.06 21.48
CA ALA A 83 1.72 -3.29 20.04
C ALA A 83 1.38 -4.72 19.62
N ASN A 84 1.85 -5.71 20.38
CA ASN A 84 1.51 -7.11 20.11
C ASN A 84 0.03 -7.42 20.32
N ARG A 85 -0.62 -6.77 21.30
CA ARG A 85 -2.07 -6.89 21.52
C ARG A 85 -2.91 -6.37 20.35
N VAL A 86 -2.44 -5.36 19.61
CA VAL A 86 -3.11 -4.92 18.37
C VAL A 86 -3.17 -6.06 17.37
N GLY A 87 -2.02 -6.69 17.08
CA GLY A 87 -1.95 -7.86 16.20
C GLY A 87 -2.81 -9.03 16.72
N ASP A 88 -2.77 -9.31 18.03
CA ASP A 88 -3.59 -10.38 18.63
C ASP A 88 -5.09 -10.12 18.46
N ALA A 89 -5.53 -8.87 18.57
CA ALA A 89 -6.92 -8.50 18.40
C ALA A 89 -7.38 -8.71 16.95
N TYR A 90 -6.58 -8.31 15.97
CA TYR A 90 -6.90 -8.58 14.56
C TYR A 90 -6.93 -10.07 14.22
N LEU A 91 -6.01 -10.87 14.77
CA LEU A 91 -6.06 -12.33 14.62
C LEU A 91 -7.34 -12.92 15.22
N LYS A 92 -7.81 -12.40 16.37
CA LYS A 92 -9.10 -12.80 16.97
C LYS A 92 -10.31 -12.42 16.10
N LEU A 93 -10.22 -11.36 15.28
CA LEU A 93 -11.22 -11.01 14.27
C LEU A 93 -11.20 -11.94 13.04
N GLY A 94 -10.26 -12.89 12.96
CA GLY A 94 -10.16 -13.86 11.85
C GLY A 94 -9.21 -13.43 10.72
N CYS A 95 -8.38 -12.41 10.94
CA CYS A 95 -7.34 -12.04 9.98
C CYS A 95 -6.23 -13.11 9.94
N THR A 96 -5.57 -13.23 8.79
CA THR A 96 -4.44 -14.13 8.56
C THR A 96 -3.13 -13.48 9.00
N GLU A 97 -2.30 -14.22 9.73
CA GLU A 97 -0.96 -13.79 10.14
C GLU A 97 -0.03 -13.63 8.93
N SER A 98 0.19 -12.39 8.49
CA SER A 98 1.16 -12.04 7.45
C SER A 98 2.18 -11.00 7.90
N PHE A 99 1.76 -10.03 8.71
CA PHE A 99 2.58 -8.96 9.29
C PHE A 99 3.65 -8.37 8.35
N THR A 100 3.22 -7.90 7.17
CA THR A 100 4.10 -7.36 6.11
C THR A 100 3.48 -6.14 5.45
N CYS A 101 4.26 -5.10 5.19
CA CYS A 101 3.86 -3.94 4.39
C CYS A 101 3.90 -4.19 2.88
N ALA A 102 4.35 -5.37 2.46
CA ALA A 102 4.46 -5.78 1.07
C ALA A 102 3.52 -6.95 0.74
N PRO A 103 2.18 -6.80 0.88
CA PRO A 103 1.21 -7.88 0.66
C PRO A 103 1.18 -8.39 -0.79
N TYR A 104 1.64 -7.60 -1.76
CA TYR A 104 1.77 -8.02 -3.16
C TYR A 104 2.84 -9.13 -3.37
N LEU A 105 3.67 -9.42 -2.36
CA LEU A 105 4.56 -10.58 -2.35
C LEU A 105 3.88 -11.86 -1.86
N LEU A 106 2.70 -11.75 -1.26
CA LEU A 106 1.95 -12.90 -0.77
C LEU A 106 1.30 -13.66 -1.94
N PRO A 107 1.06 -14.98 -1.79
CA PRO A 107 0.33 -15.77 -2.78
C PRO A 107 -1.08 -15.23 -3.09
N SER A 108 -1.69 -14.52 -2.13
CA SER A 108 -3.04 -13.94 -2.24
C SER A 108 -3.10 -12.61 -3.01
N ARG A 109 -2.00 -12.18 -3.65
CA ARG A 109 -1.96 -10.92 -4.42
C ARG A 109 -3.17 -10.81 -5.38
N PRO A 110 -3.80 -9.64 -5.49
CA PRO A 110 -4.98 -9.44 -6.33
C PRO A 110 -4.66 -9.46 -7.82
N GLY A 111 -5.66 -9.77 -8.63
CA GLY A 111 -5.65 -9.69 -10.08
C GLY A 111 -6.13 -8.34 -10.64
N LEU A 112 -6.01 -8.21 -11.96
CA LEU A 112 -6.44 -7.06 -12.74
C LEU A 112 -7.95 -6.84 -12.59
N GLY A 113 -8.33 -5.61 -12.25
CA GLY A 113 -9.72 -5.17 -12.12
C GLY A 113 -10.43 -5.58 -10.84
N GLU A 114 -9.77 -6.30 -9.92
CA GLU A 114 -10.35 -6.66 -8.63
C GLU A 114 -10.49 -5.44 -7.71
N ASP A 115 -11.68 -5.26 -7.12
CA ASP A 115 -11.92 -4.30 -6.05
C ASP A 115 -11.49 -4.90 -4.69
N ILE A 116 -10.55 -4.25 -4.01
CA ILE A 116 -9.94 -4.71 -2.75
C ILE A 116 -9.94 -3.59 -1.70
N VAL A 117 -9.49 -3.91 -0.47
CA VAL A 117 -9.33 -2.96 0.64
C VAL A 117 -7.92 -3.00 1.19
N TRP A 118 -7.01 -2.22 0.60
CA TRP A 118 -5.65 -2.08 1.13
C TRP A 118 -5.46 -0.63 1.57
N GLY A 119 -4.91 -0.42 2.77
CA GLY A 119 -4.61 0.93 3.29
C GLY A 119 -3.14 1.33 3.16
N GLU A 120 -2.24 0.35 3.19
CA GLU A 120 -0.79 0.57 3.17
C GLU A 120 -0.34 1.31 1.90
N SER A 121 0.24 2.50 2.10
CA SER A 121 0.59 3.47 1.06
C SER A 121 1.29 2.88 -0.16
N ASN A 122 2.35 2.10 0.04
CA ASN A 122 3.12 1.51 -1.05
C ASN A 122 2.34 0.40 -1.77
N ALA A 123 1.57 -0.38 -1.00
CA ALA A 123 0.79 -1.49 -1.50
C ALA A 123 -0.42 -1.02 -2.31
N VAL A 124 -1.05 0.09 -1.91
CA VAL A 124 -2.10 0.77 -2.67
C VAL A 124 -1.57 1.18 -4.05
N VAL A 125 -0.43 1.87 -4.09
CA VAL A 125 0.17 2.33 -5.36
C VAL A 125 0.55 1.14 -6.24
N TYR A 126 1.20 0.13 -5.66
CA TYR A 126 1.62 -1.06 -6.41
C TYR A 126 0.43 -1.88 -6.94
N SER A 127 -0.61 -2.06 -6.11
CA SER A 127 -1.80 -2.81 -6.52
C SER A 127 -2.56 -2.11 -7.66
N ASN A 128 -2.69 -0.78 -7.62
CA ASN A 128 -3.35 -0.04 -8.69
C ASN A 128 -2.50 0.07 -9.96
N SER A 129 -1.21 0.40 -9.82
CA SER A 129 -0.33 0.75 -10.95
C SER A 129 0.27 -0.48 -11.63
N VAL A 130 0.66 -1.50 -10.85
CA VAL A 130 1.39 -2.67 -11.36
C VAL A 130 0.50 -3.89 -11.51
N LEU A 131 -0.41 -4.13 -10.56
CA LEU A 131 -1.33 -5.28 -10.63
C LEU A 131 -2.65 -4.95 -11.35
N GLY A 132 -3.00 -3.66 -11.43
CA GLY A 132 -4.26 -3.20 -12.02
C GLY A 132 -5.50 -3.50 -11.17
N ALA A 133 -5.32 -3.83 -9.89
CA ALA A 133 -6.42 -3.90 -8.93
C ALA A 133 -6.94 -2.49 -8.60
N ARG A 134 -8.02 -2.40 -7.82
CA ARG A 134 -8.68 -1.15 -7.47
C ARG A 134 -8.83 -1.03 -5.96
N THR A 135 -8.16 -0.04 -5.39
CA THR A 135 -8.29 0.35 -3.98
C THR A 135 -7.90 1.81 -3.83
N ASP A 136 -8.65 2.55 -3.04
CA ASP A 136 -8.20 3.87 -2.59
C ASP A 136 -7.18 3.75 -1.44
N LYS A 137 -6.62 4.86 -0.97
CA LYS A 137 -5.85 4.93 0.28
C LYS A 137 -6.82 4.84 1.47
N VAL A 138 -7.30 3.62 1.73
CA VAL A 138 -8.28 3.37 2.79
C VAL A 138 -7.65 3.68 4.14
N ALA A 139 -8.24 4.61 4.87
CA ALA A 139 -7.74 5.03 6.17
C ALA A 139 -7.75 3.89 7.21
N ASP A 140 -6.84 3.98 8.17
CA ASP A 140 -6.84 3.16 9.38
C ASP A 140 -8.24 3.10 10.00
N TYR A 141 -8.59 1.91 10.49
CA TYR A 141 -9.90 1.56 11.08
C TYR A 141 -11.05 1.45 10.07
N ALA A 142 -11.03 2.20 8.98
CA ALA A 142 -11.98 2.02 7.88
C ALA A 142 -11.70 0.73 7.10
N ASP A 143 -10.42 0.35 6.99
CA ASP A 143 -9.96 -0.90 6.41
C ASP A 143 -10.56 -2.15 7.09
N ILE A 144 -10.47 -2.25 8.43
CA ILE A 144 -11.04 -3.37 9.18
C ILE A 144 -12.57 -3.31 9.19
N CYS A 145 -13.17 -2.11 9.23
CA CYS A 145 -14.61 -2.00 9.07
C CYS A 145 -15.07 -2.55 7.71
N SER A 146 -14.34 -2.23 6.63
CA SER A 146 -14.61 -2.72 5.28
C SER A 146 -14.41 -4.23 5.19
N ALA A 147 -13.39 -4.79 5.85
CA ALA A 147 -13.13 -6.23 5.92
C ALA A 147 -14.21 -6.99 6.71
N LEU A 148 -14.76 -6.41 7.77
CA LEU A 148 -15.90 -6.97 8.52
C LEU A 148 -17.15 -7.07 7.63
N VAL A 149 -17.44 -6.03 6.85
CA VAL A 149 -18.67 -5.99 6.02
C VAL A 149 -18.50 -6.52 4.59
N GLY A 150 -17.27 -6.70 4.13
CA GLY A 150 -16.94 -7.15 2.78
C GLY A 150 -17.30 -6.13 1.70
N LYS A 151 -17.29 -4.83 2.05
CA LYS A 151 -17.73 -3.74 1.17
C LYS A 151 -16.94 -2.45 1.40
N VAL A 152 -16.84 -1.66 0.33
CA VAL A 152 -16.34 -0.29 0.35
C VAL A 152 -17.30 0.65 -0.37
N PRO A 153 -17.25 1.96 -0.09
CA PRO A 153 -17.96 2.94 -0.91
C PRO A 153 -17.44 2.92 -2.36
N TYR A 154 -18.33 3.13 -3.32
CA TYR A 154 -17.97 3.29 -4.73
C TYR A 154 -17.52 4.74 -4.99
N TYR A 155 -16.24 5.01 -4.77
CA TYR A 155 -15.62 6.33 -4.96
C TYR A 155 -14.17 6.19 -5.43
N GLY A 156 -13.53 7.32 -5.72
CA GLY A 156 -12.11 7.36 -6.04
C GLY A 156 -11.76 6.42 -7.18
N VAL A 157 -10.70 5.63 -7.01
CA VAL A 157 -10.14 4.79 -8.08
C VAL A 157 -10.80 3.42 -8.25
N HIS A 158 -11.90 3.17 -7.53
CA HIS A 158 -12.88 2.14 -7.87
C HIS A 158 -13.71 2.53 -9.12
N ILE A 159 -13.71 3.83 -9.48
CA ILE A 159 -14.37 4.37 -10.67
C ILE A 159 -13.34 4.48 -11.80
N GLU A 160 -13.58 3.82 -12.92
CA GLU A 160 -12.63 3.77 -14.04
C GLU A 160 -12.23 5.16 -14.55
N GLN A 161 -13.20 6.08 -14.68
CA GLN A 161 -12.98 7.44 -15.17
C GLN A 161 -12.07 8.25 -14.24
N ASN A 162 -12.10 7.96 -12.93
CA ASN A 162 -11.26 8.65 -11.95
C ASN A 162 -9.80 8.16 -11.96
N ARG A 163 -9.49 7.12 -12.74
CA ARG A 163 -8.13 6.61 -12.88
C ARG A 163 -7.34 7.35 -13.97
N LEU A 164 -7.95 8.24 -14.75
CA LEU A 164 -7.27 8.92 -15.84
C LEU A 164 -6.17 9.88 -15.31
N PRO A 165 -5.02 9.97 -16.00
CA PRO A 165 -3.94 10.87 -15.58
C PRO A 165 -4.37 12.34 -15.71
N GLY A 166 -4.01 13.14 -14.72
CA GLY A 166 -4.23 14.60 -14.70
C GLY A 166 -2.97 15.41 -14.99
N ILE A 167 -1.79 14.78 -14.93
CA ILE A 167 -0.49 15.42 -15.16
C ILE A 167 0.47 14.48 -15.89
N VAL A 168 1.33 15.03 -16.74
CA VAL A 168 2.38 14.30 -17.46
C VAL A 168 3.73 14.63 -16.85
N ILE A 169 4.49 13.61 -16.47
CA ILE A 169 5.89 13.73 -16.03
C ILE A 169 6.77 13.11 -17.11
N ASP A 170 7.45 13.98 -17.86
CA ASP A 170 8.34 13.56 -18.94
C ASP A 170 9.78 13.42 -18.44
N VAL A 171 10.25 12.17 -18.38
CA VAL A 171 11.60 11.83 -17.90
C VAL A 171 12.58 11.49 -19.03
N ARG A 172 12.20 11.68 -20.31
CA ARG A 172 13.01 11.29 -21.47
C ARG A 172 14.46 11.75 -21.36
N ARG A 173 14.65 13.04 -21.06
CA ARG A 173 16.00 13.61 -20.95
C ARG A 173 16.81 12.98 -19.82
N VAL A 174 16.20 12.75 -18.66
CA VAL A 174 16.89 12.11 -17.53
C VAL A 174 17.29 10.67 -17.88
N VAL A 175 16.38 9.94 -18.54
CA VAL A 175 16.61 8.55 -18.95
C VAL A 175 17.71 8.47 -20.02
N GLU A 176 17.63 9.27 -21.08
CA GLU A 176 18.58 9.25 -22.19
C GLU A 176 19.97 9.77 -21.78
N ASP A 177 20.03 10.87 -21.03
CA ASP A 177 21.30 11.53 -20.68
C ASP A 177 22.03 10.81 -19.53
N HIS A 178 21.31 10.12 -18.63
CA HIS A 178 21.88 9.60 -17.39
C HIS A 178 21.65 8.10 -17.16
N ILE A 179 20.44 7.57 -17.40
CA ILE A 179 20.12 6.18 -17.02
C ILE A 179 20.60 5.16 -18.06
N VAL A 180 20.32 5.41 -19.35
CA VAL A 180 20.77 4.53 -20.45
C VAL A 180 22.30 4.36 -20.45
N PRO A 181 23.12 5.44 -20.30
CA PRO A 181 24.57 5.29 -20.19
C PRO A 181 25.01 4.42 -19.00
N LEU A 182 24.37 4.56 -17.83
CA LEU A 182 24.66 3.77 -16.63
C LEU A 182 24.35 2.29 -16.85
N MET A 183 23.19 1.97 -17.42
CA MET A 183 22.79 0.58 -17.71
C MET A 183 23.69 -0.08 -18.76
N ASN A 184 24.18 0.67 -19.74
CA ASN A 184 25.14 0.17 -20.73
C ASN A 184 26.52 -0.14 -20.11
N HIS A 185 26.98 0.64 -19.12
CA HIS A 185 28.23 0.36 -18.39
C HIS A 185 28.10 -0.85 -17.45
N TYR A 186 26.90 -1.10 -16.93
CA TYR A 186 26.61 -2.24 -16.05
C TYR A 186 26.86 -3.59 -16.73
N HIS A 187 26.50 -3.74 -18.01
CA HIS A 187 26.73 -4.98 -18.77
C HIS A 187 28.18 -5.19 -19.22
N ALA A 188 29.08 -4.20 -19.04
CA ALA A 188 30.44 -4.22 -19.60
C ALA A 188 31.56 -4.52 -18.58
N THR A 189 31.29 -4.57 -17.27
CA THR A 189 32.38 -4.55 -16.27
C THR A 189 32.16 -5.47 -15.07
N THR A 190 33.16 -6.30 -14.76
CA THR A 190 33.26 -7.11 -13.53
C THR A 190 34.31 -6.50 -12.60
N THR A 191 33.95 -6.23 -11.33
CA THR A 191 34.71 -6.51 -10.08
C THR A 191 34.60 -5.41 -9.00
N THR A 192 34.45 -4.11 -9.31
CA THR A 192 34.25 -3.05 -8.27
C THR A 192 33.45 -1.84 -8.75
N THR A 193 33.66 -1.39 -10.00
CA THR A 193 32.84 -0.34 -10.66
C THR A 193 31.37 -0.72 -10.76
N THR A 194 31.08 -2.02 -10.84
CA THR A 194 29.72 -2.59 -10.89
C THR A 194 28.88 -2.21 -9.67
N VAL A 195 29.48 -2.04 -8.49
CA VAL A 195 28.74 -1.74 -7.24
C VAL A 195 28.24 -0.30 -7.22
N PHE A 196 29.03 0.66 -7.69
CA PHE A 196 28.60 2.07 -7.75
C PHE A 196 27.55 2.30 -8.84
N VAL A 197 27.73 1.70 -10.02
CA VAL A 197 26.73 1.75 -11.11
C VAL A 197 25.43 1.08 -10.70
N GLN A 198 25.50 -0.03 -9.96
CA GLN A 198 24.30 -0.68 -9.40
C GLN A 198 23.58 0.25 -8.41
N ASN A 199 24.30 0.91 -7.50
CA ASN A 199 23.70 1.83 -6.54
C ASN A 199 23.00 3.03 -7.22
N ASP A 200 23.56 3.57 -8.30
CA ASP A 200 22.95 4.69 -9.03
C ASP A 200 21.67 4.27 -9.79
N VAL A 201 21.66 3.05 -10.34
CA VAL A 201 20.45 2.48 -10.97
C VAL A 201 19.40 2.13 -9.91
N ASP A 202 19.80 1.54 -8.79
CA ASP A 202 18.91 1.18 -7.68
C ASP A 202 18.27 2.43 -7.03
N ALA A 203 18.99 3.56 -7.03
CA ALA A 203 18.48 4.83 -6.53
C ALA A 203 17.51 5.54 -7.49
N PHE A 204 17.52 5.20 -8.79
CA PHE A 204 16.73 5.90 -9.79
C PHE A 204 15.23 5.78 -9.54
N PHE A 205 14.70 4.56 -9.45
CA PHE A 205 13.26 4.32 -9.27
C PHE A 205 12.67 4.91 -7.97
N PRO A 206 13.28 4.75 -6.78
CA PRO A 206 12.77 5.43 -5.59
C PRO A 206 12.89 6.96 -5.70
N THR A 207 13.95 7.50 -6.32
CA THR A 207 14.06 8.96 -6.55
C THR A 207 12.95 9.45 -7.48
N LEU A 208 12.70 8.73 -8.57
CA LEU A 208 11.62 9.02 -9.50
C LEU A 208 10.26 8.93 -8.81
N GLY A 209 10.01 7.92 -7.98
CA GLY A 209 8.78 7.78 -7.21
C GLY A 209 8.55 8.96 -6.26
N TYR A 210 9.58 9.35 -5.51
CA TYR A 210 9.53 10.50 -4.61
C TYR A 210 9.22 11.81 -5.36
N LEU A 211 9.91 12.05 -6.47
CA LEU A 211 9.71 13.25 -7.28
C LEU A 211 8.33 13.25 -7.93
N ALA A 212 7.91 12.12 -8.50
CA ALA A 212 6.59 11.99 -9.10
C ALA A 212 5.49 12.28 -8.09
N GLY A 213 5.59 11.74 -6.87
CA GLY A 213 4.62 12.01 -5.82
C GLY A 213 4.58 13.49 -5.43
N SER A 214 5.76 14.10 -5.26
CA SER A 214 5.90 15.51 -4.88
C SER A 214 5.45 16.49 -5.97
N LEU A 215 5.63 16.15 -7.25
CA LEU A 215 5.29 17.00 -8.40
C LEU A 215 3.83 16.85 -8.84
N SER A 216 3.14 15.80 -8.42
CA SER A 216 1.79 15.50 -8.93
C SER A 216 0.68 16.34 -8.30
N ASP A 217 0.91 16.99 -7.15
CA ASP A 217 -0.05 17.87 -6.46
C ASP A 217 -1.49 17.31 -6.36
N GLY A 218 -1.61 16.01 -6.07
CA GLY A 218 -2.90 15.32 -5.97
C GLY A 218 -3.53 14.84 -7.27
N PHE A 219 -2.96 15.17 -8.43
CA PHE A 219 -3.31 14.52 -9.68
C PHE A 219 -2.67 13.14 -9.79
N ILE A 220 -3.29 12.25 -10.57
CA ILE A 220 -2.65 10.99 -10.98
C ILE A 220 -1.64 11.32 -12.09
N PRO A 221 -0.34 11.04 -11.92
CA PRO A 221 0.64 11.25 -12.98
C PRO A 221 0.60 10.13 -14.01
N ILE A 222 0.95 10.46 -15.25
CA ILE A 222 1.52 9.52 -16.22
C ILE A 222 2.99 9.85 -16.45
N ILE A 223 3.84 8.83 -16.34
CA ILE A 223 5.29 8.93 -16.53
C ILE A 223 5.60 8.47 -17.95
N ILE A 224 6.18 9.37 -18.74
CA ILE A 224 6.59 9.09 -20.13
C ILE A 224 8.10 9.21 -20.27
N GLY A 225 8.68 8.55 -21.26
CA GLY A 225 10.12 8.62 -21.52
C GLY A 225 10.95 7.48 -20.95
N MET A 226 10.30 6.44 -20.44
CA MET A 226 10.96 5.21 -19.98
C MET A 226 10.82 4.05 -20.98
N GLU A 227 10.28 4.31 -22.18
CA GLU A 227 9.92 3.26 -23.14
C GLU A 227 11.15 2.46 -23.61
N SER A 228 12.32 3.11 -23.65
CA SER A 228 13.60 2.47 -23.96
C SER A 228 14.06 1.48 -22.87
N LEU A 229 13.54 1.60 -21.65
CA LEU A 229 13.88 0.75 -20.49
C LEU A 229 12.86 -0.37 -20.26
N LYS A 230 11.80 -0.48 -21.07
CA LYS A 230 10.66 -1.39 -20.81
C LYS A 230 11.06 -2.86 -20.56
N ASP A 231 12.12 -3.33 -21.21
CA ASP A 231 12.54 -4.74 -21.17
C ASP A 231 13.50 -5.02 -19.99
N VAL A 232 13.98 -3.97 -19.32
CA VAL A 232 14.93 -4.05 -18.21
C VAL A 232 14.34 -3.62 -16.87
N ILE A 233 13.20 -2.93 -16.87
CA ILE A 233 12.46 -2.59 -15.65
C ILE A 233 11.95 -3.87 -14.98
N SER A 234 12.46 -4.15 -13.79
CA SER A 234 12.05 -5.29 -12.98
C SER A 234 10.83 -4.97 -12.12
N ARG A 235 10.24 -6.01 -11.50
CA ARG A 235 9.22 -5.79 -10.48
C ARG A 235 9.79 -5.14 -9.22
N ASP A 236 11.07 -5.28 -8.93
CA ASP A 236 11.70 -4.67 -7.76
C ASP A 236 11.87 -3.16 -7.95
N ASP A 237 12.21 -2.74 -9.16
CA ASP A 237 12.22 -1.33 -9.57
C ASP A 237 10.86 -0.67 -9.36
N LEU A 238 9.80 -1.33 -9.82
CA LEU A 238 8.42 -0.85 -9.64
C LEU A 238 8.00 -0.82 -8.16
N LYS A 239 8.46 -1.77 -7.33
CA LYS A 239 8.23 -1.72 -5.87
C LYS A 239 8.92 -0.52 -5.24
N ALA A 240 10.19 -0.27 -5.60
CA ALA A 240 10.95 0.86 -5.08
C ALA A 240 10.32 2.20 -5.47
N PHE A 241 9.89 2.33 -6.73
CA PHE A 241 9.10 3.46 -7.19
C PHE A 241 7.81 3.63 -6.38
N CYS A 242 6.99 2.57 -6.25
CA CYS A 242 5.70 2.65 -5.54
C CYS A 242 5.86 3.00 -4.07
N ALA A 243 6.91 2.50 -3.39
CA ALA A 243 7.20 2.83 -2.00
C ALA A 243 7.52 4.32 -1.81
N ALA A 244 8.38 4.87 -2.67
CA ALA A 244 8.72 6.29 -2.60
C ALA A 244 7.57 7.20 -3.03
N PHE A 245 6.82 6.81 -4.06
CA PHE A 245 5.62 7.52 -4.50
C PHE A 245 4.55 7.53 -3.42
N GLY A 246 4.26 6.38 -2.80
CA GLY A 246 3.27 6.27 -1.72
C GLY A 246 3.56 7.17 -0.52
N THR A 247 4.85 7.50 -0.29
CA THR A 247 5.33 8.37 0.78
C THR A 247 5.03 9.85 0.53
N THR A 248 5.10 10.31 -0.72
CA THR A 248 5.02 11.74 -1.07
C THR A 248 3.77 12.13 -1.84
N GLY A 249 3.27 11.23 -2.69
CA GLY A 249 2.09 11.45 -3.49
C GLY A 249 0.82 11.18 -2.70
N THR A 250 -0.20 12.00 -2.89
CA THR A 250 -1.55 11.75 -2.35
C THR A 250 -2.36 10.81 -3.24
N ALA A 251 -2.08 10.77 -4.54
CA ALA A 251 -2.73 9.89 -5.50
C ALA A 251 -2.50 8.38 -5.16
N PRO A 252 -3.48 7.50 -5.39
CA PRO A 252 -3.38 6.07 -5.10
C PRO A 252 -2.74 5.26 -6.25
N LEU A 253 -2.39 5.89 -7.38
CA LEU A 253 -1.68 5.27 -8.50
C LEU A 253 -0.85 6.26 -9.30
N ALA A 254 0.03 5.71 -10.13
CA ALA A 254 0.72 6.38 -11.23
C ALA A 254 0.62 5.50 -12.49
N HIS A 255 0.57 6.12 -13.67
CA HIS A 255 0.67 5.42 -14.96
C HIS A 255 2.08 5.45 -15.52
#